data_AF-A0A8J7UR67-F1
#
_entry.id   AF-A0A8J7UR67-F1
#
_cell.length_a   1.000
_cell.length_b   1.000
_cell.length_c   1.000
_cell.angle_alpha   90.00
_cell.angle_beta   90.00
_cell.angle_gamma   90.00
#
_symmetry.space_group_name_H-M   'P 1'
#
loop_
_entity.id
_entity.type
_entity.pdbx_description
1 polymer ?
#
loop_
_entity_poly.entity_id
_entity_poly.type
_entity_poly.pdbx_seq_one_letter_code
_entity_poly.pdbx_strand_id
1 'polypeptide(L)'
;METKQFLAIGLVVAILIGVTAVFFAAGDPDGLESTALVVQGEKDLFGPSPEDGDPEAIGHDIGFEYEAPMPDYSMGDDAGKMGEVIAVVVGIILALFIVFGVGKAVTASKH
;
A
#
# COMPACT_ATOMS: atom_id res chain seq x y z
N MET A 1 9.04 10.58 28.82
CA MET A 1 7.81 9.99 28.26
C MET A 1 7.74 8.55 28.70
N GLU A 2 6.61 8.11 29.25
CA GLU A 2 6.48 6.73 29.74
C GLU A 2 6.52 5.74 28.56
N THR A 3 7.08 4.54 28.75
CA THR A 3 7.19 3.52 27.68
C THR A 3 5.83 3.22 27.05
N LYS A 4 4.76 3.21 27.86
CA LYS A 4 3.39 3.00 27.38
C LYS A 4 2.93 4.12 26.45
N GLN A 5 3.28 5.37 26.74
CA GLN A 5 2.97 6.52 25.89
C GLN A 5 3.77 6.47 24.59
N PHE A 6 5.04 6.05 24.64
CA PHE A 6 5.86 5.86 23.45
C PHE A 6 5.28 4.80 22.51
N LEU A 7 4.90 3.64 23.07
CA LEU A 7 4.27 2.58 22.31
C LEU A 7 2.91 3.00 21.74
N ALA A 8 2.08 3.68 22.53
CA ALA A 8 0.79 4.17 22.07
C ALA A 8 0.91 5.18 20.92
N ILE A 9 1.84 6.14 21.02
CA ILE A 9 2.10 7.13 19.96
C ILE A 9 2.63 6.43 18.71
N GLY A 10 3.61 5.53 18.86
CA GLY A 10 4.17 4.77 17.73
C GLY A 10 3.11 3.93 17.01
N LEU A 11 2.22 3.27 17.75
CA LEU A 11 1.11 2.50 17.19
C LEU A 11 0.14 3.37 16.40
N VAL A 12 -0.26 4.53 16.95
CA VAL A 12 -1.16 5.47 16.26
C VAL A 12 -0.52 5.95 14.96
N VAL A 13 0.76 6.33 14.99
CA VAL A 13 1.49 6.77 13.78
C VAL A 13 1.57 5.64 12.74
N ALA A 14 1.85 4.41 13.16
CA ALA A 14 1.91 3.26 12.26
C ALA A 14 0.56 2.98 11.58
N ILE A 15 -0.54 3.05 12.32
CA ILE A 15 -1.89 2.88 11.77
C ILE A 15 -2.21 4.01 10.78
N LEU A 16 -1.91 5.26 11.14
CA LEU A 16 -2.14 6.41 10.26
C LEU A 16 -1.39 6.27 8.93
N ILE A 17 -0.11 5.87 8.98
CA ILE A 17 0.70 5.64 7.78
C ILE A 17 0.11 4.49 6.97
N GLY A 18 -0.23 3.36 7.60
CA GLY A 18 -0.79 2.19 6.91
C GLY A 18 -2.10 2.49 6.19
N VAL A 19 -3.01 3.24 6.82
CA VAL A 19 -4.28 3.63 6.18
C VAL A 19 -4.02 4.63 5.06
N THR A 20 -3.23 5.68 5.30
CA THR A 20 -3.01 6.76 4.31
C THR A 20 -2.22 6.27 3.10
N ALA A 21 -1.31 5.31 3.27
CA ALA A 21 -0.49 4.77 2.18
C ALA A 21 -1.35 4.13 1.07
N VAL A 22 -2.48 3.50 1.41
CA VAL A 22 -3.39 2.89 0.41
C VAL A 22 -4.03 3.97 -0.47
N PHE A 23 -4.50 5.07 0.13
CA PHE A 23 -5.09 6.22 -0.59
C PHE A 23 -4.09 6.98 -1.46
N PHE A 24 -2.80 6.86 -1.15
CA PHE A 24 -1.74 7.46 -1.94
C PHE A 24 -1.24 6.55 -3.07
N ALA A 25 -1.41 5.24 -2.91
CA ALA A 25 -0.90 4.24 -3.85
C ALA A 25 -1.90 3.82 -4.92
N ALA A 26 -3.20 3.78 -4.58
CA ALA A 26 -4.25 3.25 -5.45
C ALA A 26 -5.11 4.39 -6.03
N GLY A 27 -5.41 4.29 -7.33
CA GLY A 27 -6.45 5.08 -8.00
C GLY A 27 -7.83 4.80 -7.43
N ASP A 28 -8.14 3.54 -7.08
CA ASP A 28 -9.40 3.23 -6.38
C ASP A 28 -9.15 2.62 -4.98
N PRO A 29 -8.85 3.45 -3.97
CA PRO A 29 -8.40 2.96 -2.67
C PRO A 29 -9.49 2.27 -1.83
N ASP A 30 -10.77 2.40 -2.20
CA ASP A 30 -11.89 1.75 -1.52
C ASP A 30 -12.38 0.45 -2.19
N GLY A 31 -12.01 0.19 -3.45
CA GLY A 31 -12.42 -0.98 -4.23
C GLY A 31 -13.94 -1.12 -4.45
N LEU A 32 -14.72 -0.06 -4.20
CA LEU A 32 -16.17 -0.10 -4.37
C LEU A 32 -16.57 -0.08 -5.85
N GLU A 33 -15.76 0.55 -6.69
CA GLU A 33 -15.87 0.55 -8.15
C GLU A 33 -15.82 -0.89 -8.70
N SER A 34 -14.79 -1.66 -8.35
CA SER A 34 -14.70 -3.07 -8.76
C SER A 34 -15.85 -3.93 -8.24
N THR A 35 -16.42 -3.59 -7.07
CA THR A 35 -17.62 -4.26 -6.56
C THR A 35 -18.86 -3.88 -7.39
N ALA A 36 -18.98 -2.63 -7.80
CA ALA A 36 -20.07 -2.16 -8.66
C ALA A 36 -20.00 -2.80 -10.06
N LEU A 37 -18.81 -2.88 -10.66
CA LEU A 37 -18.59 -3.55 -11.96
C LEU A 37 -18.98 -5.03 -11.94
N VAL A 38 -18.70 -5.72 -10.83
CA VAL A 38 -19.12 -7.12 -10.65
C VAL A 38 -20.64 -7.25 -10.57
N VAL A 39 -21.31 -6.35 -9.86
CA VAL A 39 -22.77 -6.38 -9.72
C VAL A 39 -23.47 -6.01 -11.03
N GLN A 40 -22.87 -5.13 -11.84
CA GLN A 40 -23.38 -4.74 -13.15
C GLN A 40 -23.12 -5.79 -14.24
N GLY A 41 -22.29 -6.79 -13.95
CA GLY A 41 -21.93 -7.86 -14.90
C GLY A 41 -20.87 -7.43 -15.92
N GLU A 42 -20.26 -6.26 -15.74
CA GLU A 42 -19.14 -5.76 -16.55
C GLU A 42 -17.81 -6.44 -16.19
N LYS A 43 -17.67 -6.95 -14.96
CA LYS A 43 -16.45 -7.60 -14.46
C LYS A 43 -16.78 -8.94 -13.81
N ASP A 44 -16.02 -9.99 -14.15
CA ASP A 44 -16.17 -11.31 -13.55
C ASP A 44 -15.27 -11.44 -12.31
N LEU A 45 -15.81 -12.01 -11.22
CA LEU A 45 -15.09 -12.26 -9.97
C LEU A 45 -13.91 -13.23 -10.13
N PHE A 46 -14.02 -14.15 -11.08
CA PHE A 46 -13.00 -15.16 -11.38
C PHE A 46 -12.49 -15.07 -12.82
N GLY A 47 -12.69 -13.91 -13.46
CA GLY A 47 -12.24 -13.66 -14.82
C GLY A 47 -10.71 -13.63 -14.94
N PRO A 48 -10.18 -13.74 -16.17
CA PRO A 48 -8.76 -13.52 -16.40
C PRO A 48 -8.39 -12.10 -15.97
N SER A 49 -7.36 -11.96 -15.14
CA SER A 49 -6.77 -10.65 -14.83
C SER A 49 -6.19 -10.05 -16.12
N PRO A 50 -6.28 -8.73 -16.32
CA PRO A 50 -5.62 -8.04 -17.43
C PRO A 50 -4.12 -8.38 -17.49
N GLU A 51 -3.57 -8.46 -18.71
CA GLU A 51 -2.17 -8.89 -18.93
C GLU A 51 -1.17 -7.98 -18.22
N ASP A 52 -1.50 -6.69 -18.12
CA ASP A 52 -0.68 -5.68 -17.44
C ASP A 52 -0.88 -5.70 -15.91
N GLY A 53 -1.76 -6.57 -15.41
CA GLY A 53 -2.08 -6.69 -13.99
C GLY A 53 -2.74 -5.43 -13.42
N ASP A 54 -3.24 -4.56 -14.29
CA ASP A 54 -4.12 -3.45 -13.98
C ASP A 54 -5.56 -3.96 -13.85
N PRO A 55 -6.12 -4.07 -12.64
CA PRO A 55 -7.51 -4.48 -12.47
C PRO A 55 -8.52 -3.45 -13.01
N GLU A 56 -8.10 -2.21 -13.29
CA GLU A 56 -8.95 -1.08 -13.74
C GLU A 56 -9.12 -1.04 -15.27
N ALA A 57 -8.30 -1.80 -16.03
CA ALA A 57 -8.45 -1.96 -17.48
C ALA A 57 -9.78 -2.61 -17.93
N ILE A 58 -10.54 -3.19 -17.00
CA ILE A 58 -11.86 -3.77 -17.26
C ILE A 58 -12.92 -2.89 -16.61
N GLY A 59 -13.73 -2.19 -17.41
CA GLY A 59 -14.88 -1.43 -16.92
C GLY A 59 -14.63 0.07 -16.69
N HIS A 60 -13.49 0.63 -17.10
CA HIS A 60 -13.11 2.05 -16.95
C HIS A 60 -14.11 3.08 -17.56
N ASP A 61 -15.14 2.63 -18.29
CA ASP A 61 -16.06 3.50 -19.02
C ASP A 61 -17.20 4.10 -18.16
N ILE A 62 -17.32 3.73 -16.87
CA ILE A 62 -18.52 4.03 -16.05
C ILE A 62 -18.40 5.27 -15.13
N GLY A 63 -17.33 6.07 -15.26
CA GLY A 63 -17.30 7.45 -14.76
C GLY A 63 -16.98 7.64 -13.28
N PHE A 64 -16.30 6.68 -12.64
CA PHE A 64 -15.69 6.85 -11.33
C PHE A 64 -14.19 7.08 -11.53
N GLU A 65 -13.75 8.34 -11.51
CA GLU A 65 -12.34 8.69 -11.61
C GLU A 65 -11.88 9.29 -10.29
N TYR A 66 -11.14 8.51 -9.49
CA TYR A 66 -10.26 9.06 -8.46
C TYR A 66 -8.84 8.99 -8.99
N GLU A 67 -8.21 10.15 -9.12
CA GLU A 67 -6.81 10.21 -9.49
C GLU A 67 -5.96 10.24 -8.22
N ALA A 68 -5.12 9.23 -8.05
CA ALA A 68 -4.27 9.11 -6.87
C ALA A 68 -3.38 10.37 -6.72
N PRO A 69 -3.20 10.91 -5.51
CA PRO A 69 -2.31 12.05 -5.29
C PRO A 69 -0.85 11.80 -5.71
N MET A 70 -0.45 10.53 -5.83
CA MET A 70 0.86 10.10 -6.34
C MET A 70 0.67 8.94 -7.33
N PRO A 71 0.31 9.22 -8.59
CA PRO A 71 0.02 8.17 -9.58
C PRO A 71 1.29 7.37 -9.97
N ASP A 72 2.47 7.97 -9.83
CA ASP A 72 3.78 7.31 -10.03
C ASP A 72 4.27 6.49 -8.81
N TYR A 73 3.39 6.14 -7.87
CA TYR A 73 3.77 5.35 -6.69
C TYR A 73 3.91 3.85 -7.01
N SER A 74 3.35 3.39 -8.13
CA SER A 74 3.61 2.05 -8.65
C SER A 74 5.03 1.96 -9.23
N MET A 75 5.56 0.75 -9.35
CA MET A 75 6.89 0.55 -9.92
C MET A 75 6.93 0.64 -11.45
N GLY A 76 5.81 1.06 -12.07
CA GLY A 76 5.57 1.03 -13.49
C GLY A 76 5.57 -0.39 -14.06
N ASP A 77 5.21 -0.50 -15.34
CA ASP A 77 5.21 -1.78 -16.06
C ASP A 77 6.63 -2.36 -16.23
N ASP A 78 7.66 -1.50 -16.12
CA ASP A 78 9.06 -1.84 -16.34
C ASP A 78 9.66 -2.80 -15.29
N ALA A 79 9.20 -2.73 -14.03
CA ALA A 79 9.70 -3.61 -12.97
C ALA A 79 8.92 -4.93 -12.89
N GLY A 80 7.69 -4.94 -13.42
CA GLY A 80 6.74 -6.04 -13.35
C GLY A 80 6.41 -6.50 -11.92
N LYS A 81 5.56 -7.53 -11.79
CA LYS A 81 5.14 -8.07 -10.48
C LYS A 81 6.30 -8.58 -9.63
N MET A 82 7.39 -9.04 -10.26
CA MET A 82 8.58 -9.49 -9.53
C MET A 82 9.31 -8.31 -8.85
N GLY A 83 9.38 -7.15 -9.51
CA GLY A 83 9.94 -5.93 -8.95
C GLY A 83 9.19 -5.46 -7.71
N GLU A 84 7.85 -5.46 -7.78
CA GLU A 84 6.97 -5.11 -6.64
C GLU A 84 7.24 -6.03 -5.43
N VAL A 85 7.32 -7.36 -5.64
CA VAL A 85 7.60 -8.32 -4.57
C VAL A 85 8.98 -8.07 -3.95
N ILE A 86 10.00 -7.83 -4.77
CA ILE A 86 11.35 -7.51 -4.29
C ILE A 86 11.35 -6.22 -3.48
N ALA A 87 10.64 -5.19 -3.93
CA ALA A 87 10.52 -3.91 -3.23
C ALA A 87 9.92 -4.08 -1.83
N VAL A 88 8.84 -4.86 -1.71
CA VAL A 88 8.20 -5.17 -0.43
C VAL A 88 9.17 -5.90 0.50
N VAL A 89 9.86 -6.94 0.00
CA VAL A 89 10.81 -7.72 0.81
C VAL A 89 11.98 -6.85 1.30
N VAL A 90 12.56 -6.04 0.41
CA VAL A 90 13.66 -5.13 0.75
C VAL A 90 13.20 -4.07 1.74
N GLY A 91 12.01 -3.50 1.54
CA GLY A 91 11.40 -2.53 2.45
C GLY A 91 11.21 -3.09 3.86
N ILE A 92 10.72 -4.33 3.99
CA ILE A 92 10.58 -5.01 5.28
C ILE A 92 11.95 -5.16 5.96
N ILE A 93 12.96 -5.64 5.24
CA ILE A 93 14.31 -5.83 5.78
C ILE A 93 14.90 -4.50 6.27
N LEU A 94 14.78 -3.43 5.48
CA LEU A 94 15.25 -2.10 5.86
C LEU A 94 14.52 -1.56 7.09
N ALA A 95 13.20 -1.71 7.15
CA ALA A 95 12.41 -1.29 8.31
C ALA A 95 12.84 -2.01 9.59
N LEU A 96 13.10 -3.32 9.52
CA LEU A 96 13.61 -4.10 10.64
C LEU A 96 14.99 -3.59 11.11
N PHE A 97 15.90 -3.29 10.19
CA PHE A 97 17.20 -2.72 10.53
C PHE A 97 17.08 -1.35 11.19
N ILE A 98 16.19 -0.48 10.71
CA ILE A 98 15.94 0.84 11.30
C ILE A 98 15.40 0.68 12.72
N VAL A 99 14.37 -0.14 12.93
CA VAL A 99 13.77 -0.35 14.26
C VAL A 99 14.79 -0.95 15.23
N PHE A 100 15.55 -1.95 14.79
CA PHE A 100 16.60 -2.55 15.61
C PHE A 100 17.71 -1.54 15.95
N GLY A 101 18.16 -0.76 14.97
CA GLY A 101 19.18 0.27 15.13
C GLY A 101 18.76 1.37 16.10
N VAL A 102 17.55 1.92 15.92
CA VAL A 102 16.98 2.92 16.84
C VAL A 102 16.80 2.33 18.24
N GLY A 103 16.29 1.10 18.36
CA GLY A 103 16.12 0.44 19.64
C GLY A 103 17.45 0.24 20.40
N LYS A 104 18.50 -0.16 19.68
CA LYS A 104 19.87 -0.27 20.21
C LYS A 104 20.41 1.10 20.64
N ALA A 105 20.25 2.14 19.83
CA ALA A 105 20.74 3.48 20.15
C ALA A 105 20.08 4.07 21.40
N VAL A 106 18.75 3.94 21.52
CA VAL A 106 17.99 4.39 22.70
C VAL A 106 18.39 3.63 23.97
N THR A 107 18.69 2.33 23.83
CA THR A 107 19.16 1.52 24.97
C THR A 107 20.58 1.91 25.39
N ALA A 108 21.47 2.16 24.43
CA ALA A 108 22.83 2.59 24.69
C ALA A 108 22.89 3.99 25.33
N SER A 109 21.97 4.89 25.00
CA SER A 109 21.93 6.26 25.56
C SER A 109 21.36 6.34 26.99
N LYS A 110 20.91 5.23 27.58
CA LYS A 110 20.43 5.16 28.97
C LYS A 110 21.53 4.79 29.98
N HIS A 111 22.74 4.51 29.50
CA HIS A 111 23.97 4.38 30.30
C HIS A 111 24.82 5.64 30.16
#